data_AF-A0A0M3HL09-F1
#
_entry.id   AF-A0A0M3HL09-F1
#
_cell.length_a   1.000
_cell.length_b   1.000
_cell.length_c   1.000
_cell.angle_alpha   90.00
_cell.angle_beta   90.00
_cell.angle_gamma   90.00
#
_symmetry.space_group_name_H-M   'P 1'
#
loop_
_entity.id
_entity.type
_entity.pdbx_description
1 polymer ?
#
loop_
_entity_poly.entity_id
_entity_poly.type
_entity_poly.pdbx_seq_one_letter_code
_entity_poly.pdbx_strand_id
1 'polypeptide(L)'
;MWHNYRSSDLSGAMRQGFHDFLIAVHLRTHVDARISGAHEYVIPLVKELQAKNVFNPNNEDRFPQIYGESVSIRPVMACSEVQTK
;
A
#
# COMPACT_ATOMS: atom_id res chain seq x y z
N MET A 1 -14.72 1.88 16.41
CA MET A 1 -14.21 2.69 15.27
C MET A 1 -14.85 2.31 13.93
N TRP A 2 -14.90 1.03 13.59
CA TRP A 2 -15.52 0.52 12.35
C TRP A 2 -16.99 0.91 12.11
N HIS A 3 -17.81 1.04 13.16
CA HIS A 3 -19.22 1.44 13.04
C HIS A 3 -19.44 2.81 12.39
N ASN A 4 -18.52 3.76 12.57
CA ASN A 4 -18.66 5.12 12.04
C ASN A 4 -18.16 5.29 10.60
N TYR A 5 -17.44 4.29 10.08
CA TYR A 5 -16.94 4.31 8.71
C TYR A 5 -18.07 4.17 7.68
N ARG A 6 -19.18 3.51 8.06
CA ARG A 6 -20.33 3.22 7.18
C ARG A 6 -21.63 3.87 7.64
N SER A 7 -21.62 4.68 8.70
CA SER A 7 -22.84 5.27 9.25
C SER A 7 -23.31 6.48 8.45
N SER A 8 -24.54 6.40 7.95
CA SER A 8 -25.28 7.50 7.32
C SER A 8 -25.62 8.63 8.29
N ASP A 9 -25.58 8.33 9.60
CA ASP A 9 -26.20 9.15 10.64
C ASP A 9 -25.27 10.25 11.17
N LEU A 10 -24.00 10.23 10.78
CA LEU A 10 -23.05 11.29 11.10
C LEU A 10 -23.23 12.50 10.17
N SER A 11 -22.83 13.70 10.62
CA SER A 11 -22.72 14.83 9.70
C SER A 11 -21.55 14.62 8.72
N GLY A 12 -21.59 15.28 7.56
CA GLY A 12 -20.51 15.18 6.56
C GLY A 12 -19.12 15.54 7.13
N ALA A 13 -19.04 16.61 7.93
CA ALA A 13 -17.80 17.03 8.58
C ALA A 13 -17.28 16.01 9.60
N MET A 14 -18.18 15.39 10.39
CA MET A 14 -17.77 14.36 11.35
C MET A 14 -17.27 13.10 10.64
N ARG A 15 -17.96 12.65 9.57
CA ARG A 15 -17.48 11.52 8.76
C ARG A 15 -16.08 11.79 8.21
N GLN A 16 -15.86 12.97 7.62
CA GLN A 16 -14.56 13.33 7.09
C GLN A 16 -13.48 13.31 8.19
N GLY A 17 -13.76 13.92 9.35
CA GLY A 17 -12.83 13.90 10.48
C GLY A 17 -12.48 12.49 10.96
N PHE A 18 -13.44 11.55 10.95
CA PHE A 18 -13.16 10.15 11.28
C PHE A 18 -12.28 9.46 10.24
N HIS A 19 -12.49 9.71 8.94
CA HIS A 19 -11.63 9.19 7.88
C HIS A 19 -10.21 9.75 7.98
N ASP A 20 -10.08 11.06 8.16
CA ASP A 20 -8.79 11.73 8.30
C ASP A 20 -8.03 11.18 9.51
N PHE A 21 -8.72 10.96 10.63
CA PHE A 21 -8.11 10.36 11.82
C PHE A 21 -7.67 8.91 11.60
N LEU A 22 -8.47 8.07 10.93
CA LEU A 22 -8.08 6.70 10.56
C LEU A 22 -6.81 6.69 9.71
N ILE A 23 -6.74 7.56 8.71
CA ILE A 23 -5.57 7.71 7.84
C ILE A 23 -4.36 8.16 8.66
N ALA A 24 -4.52 9.20 9.48
CA ALA A 24 -3.43 9.77 10.28
C ALA A 24 -2.79 8.74 11.22
N VAL A 25 -3.60 7.91 11.90
CA VAL A 25 -3.09 6.95 12.88
C VAL A 25 -2.53 5.69 12.22
N HIS A 26 -3.20 5.14 11.20
CA HIS A 26 -2.89 3.79 10.73
C HIS A 26 -2.11 3.74 9.41
N LEU A 27 -2.25 4.77 8.57
CA LEU A 27 -1.77 4.70 7.19
C LEU A 27 -0.68 5.74 6.90
N ARG A 28 -0.72 6.90 7.56
CA ARG A 28 0.08 8.06 7.18
C ARG A 28 1.58 7.77 7.14
N THR A 29 2.13 7.21 8.22
CA THR A 29 3.57 6.91 8.32
C THR A 29 4.05 6.01 7.19
N HIS A 30 3.31 4.93 6.90
CA HIS A 30 3.69 4.00 5.84
C HIS A 30 3.50 4.60 4.44
N VAL A 31 2.44 5.39 4.23
CA VAL A 31 2.22 6.10 2.96
C VAL A 31 3.36 7.09 2.69
N ASP A 32 3.73 7.89 3.67
CA ASP A 32 4.82 8.87 3.53
C ASP A 32 6.15 8.16 3.21
N ALA A 33 6.45 7.04 3.87
CA ALA A 33 7.62 6.21 3.56
C ALA A 33 7.59 5.64 2.12
N ARG A 34 6.44 5.15 1.66
CA ARG A 34 6.28 4.63 0.29
C ARG A 34 6.40 5.72 -0.77
N ILE A 35 5.89 6.92 -0.50
CA ILE A 35 6.01 8.08 -1.41
C ILE A 35 7.46 8.52 -1.48
N SER A 36 8.15 8.60 -0.34
CA SER A 36 9.58 8.95 -0.29
C SER A 36 10.44 8.05 -1.17
N GLY A 37 10.20 6.73 -1.13
CA GLY A 37 10.92 5.75 -1.96
C GLY A 37 10.26 5.44 -3.31
N ALA A 38 9.25 6.19 -3.74
CA ALA A 38 8.48 5.85 -4.95
C ALA A 38 9.33 5.88 -6.22
N HIS A 39 10.34 6.75 -6.24
CA HIS A 39 11.26 6.95 -7.36
C HIS A 39 12.56 6.14 -7.23
N GLU A 40 12.67 5.30 -6.20
CA GLU A 40 13.79 4.39 -6.00
C GLU A 40 13.44 3.00 -6.52
N TYR A 41 14.30 2.46 -7.39
CA TYR A 41 14.12 1.15 -8.02
C TYR A 41 15.23 0.21 -7.57
N VAL A 42 15.21 -0.14 -6.30
CA VAL A 42 16.17 -1.09 -5.71
C VAL A 42 15.71 -2.51 -6.04
N ILE A 43 16.39 -3.16 -6.97
CA ILE A 43 16.07 -4.51 -7.46
C ILE A 43 17.13 -5.51 -6.99
N PRO A 44 16.77 -6.55 -6.20
CA PRO A 44 17.71 -7.56 -5.75
C PRO A 44 18.01 -8.56 -6.87
N LEU A 45 19.22 -9.12 -6.90
CA LEU A 45 19.60 -10.14 -7.87
C LEU A 45 19.16 -11.53 -7.38
N VAL A 46 17.95 -11.92 -7.77
CA VAL A 46 17.30 -13.18 -7.35
C VAL A 46 16.95 -14.06 -8.57
N LYS A 47 16.75 -15.37 -8.37
CA LYS A 47 16.54 -16.33 -9.49
C LYS A 47 15.23 -16.08 -10.24
N GLU A 48 14.24 -15.54 -9.56
CA GLU A 48 12.92 -15.20 -10.09
C GLU A 48 13.00 -14.13 -11.20
N LEU A 49 14.09 -13.36 -11.25
CA LEU A 49 14.38 -12.40 -12.32
C LEU A 49 15.04 -13.03 -13.54
N GLN A 50 15.55 -14.26 -13.46
CA GLN A 50 16.43 -14.80 -14.51
C GLN A 50 15.74 -15.06 -15.85
N ALA A 51 14.41 -15.07 -15.96
CA ALA A 51 13.73 -15.18 -17.26
C ALA A 51 12.22 -14.88 -17.19
N LYS A 52 11.80 -13.62 -16.98
CA LYS A 52 10.45 -13.19 -17.40
C LYS A 52 10.59 -12.42 -18.72
N ASN A 53 10.16 -13.02 -19.82
CA ASN A 53 9.92 -12.27 -21.05
C ASN A 53 8.67 -11.39 -20.85
N VAL A 54 8.88 -10.23 -20.21
CA VAL A 54 7.86 -9.23 -19.90
C VAL A 54 7.24 -8.60 -21.15
N PHE A 55 7.85 -8.81 -22.32
CA PHE A 55 7.34 -8.37 -23.62
C PHE A 55 6.69 -9.49 -24.43
N ASN A 56 6.53 -10.70 -23.86
CA ASN A 56 5.84 -11.78 -24.54
C ASN A 56 4.37 -11.39 -24.80
N PRO A 57 3.94 -11.26 -26.06
CA PRO A 57 2.61 -10.77 -26.41
C PRO A 57 1.48 -11.72 -25.96
N ASN A 58 1.80 -12.98 -25.66
CA ASN A 58 0.85 -14.01 -25.21
C ASN A 58 0.77 -14.13 -23.68
N ASN A 59 1.52 -13.33 -22.93
CA ASN A 59 1.55 -13.42 -21.46
C ASN A 59 0.43 -12.55 -20.86
N GLU A 60 -0.36 -13.08 -19.94
CA GLU A 60 -1.44 -12.32 -19.27
C GLU A 60 -0.89 -11.14 -18.44
N ASP A 61 0.38 -11.23 -18.01
CA ASP A 61 1.15 -10.20 -17.30
C ASP A 61 1.62 -9.03 -18.20
N ARG A 62 1.14 -8.92 -19.45
CA ARG A 62 1.55 -7.88 -20.43
C ARG A 62 1.37 -6.45 -19.89
N PHE A 63 0.53 -6.26 -18.89
CA PHE A 63 0.34 -4.99 -18.17
C PHE A 63 0.97 -5.08 -16.77
N PRO A 64 2.29 -4.83 -16.62
CA PRO A 64 2.99 -4.94 -15.33
C PRO A 64 2.51 -3.94 -14.27
N GLN A 65 1.69 -2.96 -14.67
CA GLN A 65 1.20 -1.89 -13.82
C GLN A 65 0.09 -2.32 -12.86
N ILE A 66 -0.58 -3.47 -13.08
CA ILE A 66 -1.85 -3.78 -12.41
C ILE A 66 -1.90 -5.18 -11.76
N TYR A 67 -1.11 -6.17 -12.21
CA TYR A 67 -1.39 -7.57 -11.84
C TYR A 67 -0.22 -8.42 -11.27
N GLY A 68 0.98 -7.86 -11.06
CA GLY A 68 2.14 -8.65 -10.62
C GLY A 68 2.69 -8.28 -9.23
N GLU A 69 3.21 -9.27 -8.52
CA GLU A 69 4.08 -9.04 -7.36
C GLU A 69 5.36 -8.31 -7.82
N SER A 70 5.66 -7.19 -7.17
CA SER A 70 6.85 -6.39 -7.47
C SER A 70 8.07 -6.99 -6.74
N VAL A 71 9.13 -7.27 -7.49
CA VAL A 71 10.44 -7.67 -6.92
C VAL A 71 11.25 -6.51 -6.33
N SER A 72 10.80 -5.26 -6.51
CA SER A 72 11.47 -4.08 -5.95
C SER A 72 11.43 -4.12 -4.43
N ILE A 73 12.58 -3.86 -3.80
CA ILE A 73 12.65 -3.60 -2.36
C ILE A 73 11.92 -2.28 -2.10
N ARG A 74 10.95 -2.32 -1.19
CA ARG A 74 10.14 -1.16 -0.78
C ARG A 74 9.88 -1.23 0.72
N PRO A 75 9.59 -0.09 1.38
CA PRO A 75 9.13 -0.10 2.76
C PRO A 75 7.93 -1.04 2.94
N VAL A 76 8.00 -1.89 3.97
CA VAL A 76 6.93 -2.84 4.31
C VAL A 76 6.18 -2.30 5.53
N MET A 77 4.86 -2.47 5.54
CA MET A 77 4.03 -2.07 6.67
C MET A 77 4.33 -2.97 7.87
N ALA A 78 4.69 -2.35 8.99
CA ALA A 78 4.76 -2.99 10.29
C ALA A 78 3.68 -2.39 11.20
N CYS A 79 2.95 -3.24 11.91
CA CYS A 79 1.93 -2.83 12.88
C CYS A 79 2.20 -3.53 14.20
N SER A 80 2.04 -2.81 15.30
CA SER A 80 2.17 -3.32 16.66
C SER A 80 0.88 -3.05 17.42
N GLU A 81 0.57 -3.92 18.38
CA GLU A 81 -0.57 -3.71 19.26
C GLU A 81 -0.38 -2.47 20.15
N VAL A 82 -1.49 -1.80 20.44
CA VAL A 82 -1.50 -0.68 21.38
C VAL A 82 -1.42 -1.26 22.80
N GLN A 83 -0.38 -0.90 23.54
CA GLN A 83 -0.27 -1.29 24.94
C GLN A 83 -1.19 -0.42 25.79
N THR A 84 -2.19 -1.04 26.42
CA THR A 84 -2.94 -0.42 27.52
C THR A 84 -2.23 -0.73 28.83
N LYS A 85 -1.87 0.31 29.58
CA LYS A 85 -1.34 0.20 30.94
C LYS A 85 -2.39 -0.31 31.91
#